data_AF-A0A6A4HZ10-F1
#
_entry.id   AF-A0A6A4HZ10-F1
#
_cell.length_a   1.000
_cell.length_b   1.000
_cell.length_c   1.000
_cell.angle_alpha   90.00
_cell.angle_beta   90.00
_cell.angle_gamma   90.00
#
_symmetry.space_group_name_H-M   'P 1'
#
loop_
_entity.id
_entity.type
_entity.pdbx_description
1 polymer ?
#
loop_
_entity_poly.entity_id
_entity_poly.type
_entity_poly.pdbx_seq_one_letter_code
_entity_poly.pdbx_strand_id
1 'polypeptide(L)'
;MGQRHQAFIVARVVPHGSTDGKAYYRCLGARHHQWCYGSLPLRAADRFLTLMKNPVNAAIIREEVKSVQGKYGRHGEKPGIPKVPCPYSVFLLALAFNFDLEENYTSGGPFEHGLLPAGMGCWGGDNNDGLTILDITDPLNPSYAFVAGSETDGDLGDEPCTAEDYLGLYYDGEDGEGNEGEMLTEAWPGEFGAKKSTRRRRHPTRKSVPKPIPESASTPSVDDVPTLADLVVEPAVVRSLELGNTDEVELMIPSKVDQIKTVLRARNPYPQSGLPLLASGDILDLAGFSLSPEQLVSVVAEFEDTRIVILSHSQEVKIDHLSALVIAKPEIDRLELLDTGITNDELSSLLNDRPEIFKCVSDIVHPSFAGSYIQYGGNDLGGNLTAIPVWTPAKIVQNLVDFLTVALSNDSMSGDPLQSIMVKATMSTGLREASVPWKDRSIPMKLHPDGWVFLFSQSSSMARMRGAPSGNKYAFMKLLTTPDDGQVPQTCDIKGFLEEMKKEGRRPLPNSELVQKFEDLIVKGAENKAEDGREAVPQTMGLIMQALMGGLNLSGLSGLSKQEEVAPTSLFDGNGAVEYLASIVGPKSAPKAGSLQVVVP
;
A
#
# COMPACT_ATOMS: atom_id res chain seq x y z
N MET A 1 -5.71 -11.41 28.62
CA MET A 1 -4.87 -11.71 27.44
C MET A 1 -5.80 -11.68 26.24
N GLY A 2 -5.44 -10.99 25.17
CA GLY A 2 -6.32 -10.83 24.00
C GLY A 2 -6.27 -12.05 23.09
N GLN A 3 -7.33 -12.29 22.32
CA GLN A 3 -7.35 -13.26 21.22
C GLN A 3 -6.39 -12.82 20.13
N ARG A 4 -5.63 -13.76 19.60
CA ARG A 4 -4.53 -13.56 18.65
C ARG A 4 -4.75 -14.44 17.46
N HIS A 5 -4.68 -13.83 16.29
CA HIS A 5 -4.82 -14.48 15.00
C HIS A 5 -3.58 -14.24 14.16
N GLN A 6 -3.21 -15.21 13.33
CA GLN A 6 -2.08 -15.08 12.43
C GLN A 6 -2.49 -15.25 10.98
N ALA A 7 -1.90 -14.42 10.12
CA ALA A 7 -2.07 -14.53 8.68
C ALA A 7 -0.74 -14.86 8.01
N PHE A 8 -0.75 -15.83 7.11
CA PHE A 8 0.41 -16.34 6.39
C PHE A 8 0.22 -16.11 4.90
N ILE A 9 1.23 -15.50 4.27
CA ILE A 9 1.37 -15.45 2.83
C ILE A 9 2.23 -16.64 2.41
N VAL A 10 1.74 -17.44 1.48
CA VAL A 10 2.45 -18.58 0.90
C VAL A 10 2.51 -18.47 -0.62
N ALA A 11 3.52 -19.06 -1.24
CA ALA A 11 3.55 -19.26 -2.68
C ALA A 11 4.31 -20.54 -3.03
N ARG A 12 4.10 -21.04 -4.24
CA ARG A 12 4.89 -22.13 -4.83
C ARG A 12 6.23 -21.58 -5.32
N VAL A 13 7.31 -22.06 -4.68
CA VAL A 13 8.67 -21.63 -4.96
C VAL A 13 9.54 -22.86 -5.23
N VAL A 14 10.35 -22.81 -6.29
CA VAL A 14 11.38 -23.80 -6.59
C VAL A 14 12.52 -23.62 -5.58
N PRO A 15 12.84 -24.64 -4.75
CA PRO A 15 13.90 -24.51 -3.76
C PRO A 15 15.29 -24.37 -4.39
N HIS A 16 16.21 -23.76 -3.66
CA HIS A 16 17.62 -23.70 -4.02
C HIS A 16 18.21 -25.11 -4.23
N GLY A 17 18.96 -25.28 -5.31
CA GLY A 17 19.58 -26.55 -5.66
C GLY A 17 18.60 -27.64 -6.12
N SER A 18 17.32 -27.30 -6.35
CA SER A 18 16.36 -28.27 -6.88
C SER A 18 16.74 -28.74 -8.28
N THR A 19 16.85 -30.05 -8.49
CA THR A 19 17.22 -30.65 -9.77
C THR A 19 16.02 -31.05 -10.62
N ASP A 20 14.85 -31.23 -10.01
CA ASP A 20 13.61 -31.64 -10.69
C ASP A 20 12.75 -30.43 -11.12
N GLY A 21 13.17 -29.21 -10.76
CA GLY A 21 12.41 -27.99 -11.02
C GLY A 21 11.08 -27.91 -10.26
N LYS A 22 10.84 -28.81 -9.30
CA LYS A 22 9.56 -28.88 -8.59
C LYS A 22 9.41 -27.74 -7.60
N ALA A 23 8.27 -27.05 -7.70
CA ALA A 23 7.91 -25.99 -6.77
C ALA A 23 7.20 -26.56 -5.53
N TYR A 24 7.43 -25.94 -4.38
CA TYR A 24 6.82 -26.29 -3.11
C TYR A 24 6.25 -25.05 -2.44
N TYR A 25 5.19 -25.21 -1.64
CA TYR A 25 4.68 -24.12 -0.83
C TYR A 25 5.73 -23.67 0.18
N ARG A 26 6.00 -22.36 0.20
CA ARG A 26 6.86 -21.69 1.17
C ARG A 26 6.12 -20.50 1.73
N CYS A 27 6.24 -20.29 3.04
CA CYS A 27 5.83 -19.05 3.68
C CYS A 27 6.75 -17.93 3.20
N LEU A 28 6.16 -16.86 2.68
CA LEU A 28 6.85 -15.67 2.19
C LEU A 28 6.63 -14.45 3.11
N GLY A 29 5.84 -14.63 4.15
CA GLY A 29 5.52 -13.58 5.09
C GLY A 29 4.45 -14.03 6.06
N ALA A 30 4.52 -13.53 7.29
CA ALA A 30 3.50 -13.80 8.28
C ALA A 30 3.27 -12.56 9.13
N ARG A 31 2.01 -12.38 9.56
CA ARG A 31 1.60 -11.29 10.44
C ARG A 31 0.76 -11.82 11.58
N HIS A 32 1.06 -11.35 12.77
CA HIS A 32 0.28 -11.55 13.98
C HIS A 32 -0.60 -10.31 14.21
N HIS A 33 -1.87 -10.54 14.54
CA HIS A 33 -2.83 -9.51 14.85
C HIS A 33 -3.50 -9.77 16.21
N GLN A 34 -3.43 -8.78 17.10
CA GLN A 34 -4.20 -8.82 18.35
C GLN A 34 -5.62 -8.35 18.09
N TRP A 35 -6.63 -9.01 18.67
CA TRP A 35 -8.03 -8.61 18.53
C TRP A 35 -8.58 -8.75 17.10
N CYS A 36 -8.06 -9.71 16.33
CA CYS A 36 -8.65 -10.10 15.04
C CYS A 36 -9.24 -11.50 15.24
N TYR A 37 -10.56 -11.59 15.38
CA TYR A 37 -11.30 -12.84 15.64
C TYR A 37 -12.70 -12.75 15.03
N GLY A 38 -13.45 -13.86 15.04
CA GLY A 38 -14.78 -13.92 14.46
C GLY A 38 -14.78 -13.56 12.96
N SER A 39 -15.51 -12.53 12.56
CA SER A 39 -15.57 -12.09 11.15
C SER A 39 -14.40 -11.22 10.68
N LEU A 40 -13.55 -10.74 11.59
CA LEU A 40 -12.45 -9.83 11.23
C LEU A 40 -11.39 -10.48 10.31
N PRO A 41 -10.94 -11.74 10.54
CA PRO A 41 -10.03 -12.41 9.62
C PRO A 41 -10.58 -12.55 8.20
N LEU A 42 -11.89 -12.78 8.05
CA LEU A 42 -12.55 -12.92 6.75
C LEU A 42 -12.58 -11.58 6.00
N ARG A 43 -12.96 -10.49 6.68
CA ARG A 43 -12.93 -9.13 6.12
C ARG A 43 -11.51 -8.75 5.69
N ALA A 44 -10.53 -9.06 6.53
CA ALA A 44 -9.13 -8.80 6.23
C ALA A 44 -8.62 -9.62 5.04
N ALA A 45 -9.05 -10.89 4.91
CA ALA A 45 -8.75 -11.73 3.75
C ALA A 45 -9.39 -11.16 2.47
N ASP A 46 -10.67 -10.77 2.47
CA ASP A 46 -11.33 -10.14 1.31
C ASP A 46 -10.57 -8.89 0.86
N ARG A 47 -10.24 -7.99 1.80
CA ARG A 47 -9.45 -6.79 1.52
C ARG A 47 -8.10 -7.11 0.91
N PHE A 48 -7.37 -8.08 1.47
CA PHE A 48 -6.05 -8.46 0.95
C PHE A 48 -6.14 -9.03 -0.47
N LEU A 49 -7.10 -9.93 -0.71
CA LEU A 49 -7.31 -10.56 -2.02
C LEU A 49 -7.72 -9.52 -3.07
N THR A 50 -8.54 -8.54 -2.67
CA THR A 50 -8.93 -7.42 -3.52
C THR A 50 -7.73 -6.53 -3.85
N LEU A 51 -6.96 -6.12 -2.85
CA LEU A 51 -5.73 -5.34 -3.04
C LEU A 51 -4.74 -6.05 -3.95
N MET A 52 -4.55 -7.36 -3.78
CA MET A 52 -3.64 -8.14 -4.58
C MET A 52 -4.07 -8.26 -6.04
N LYS A 53 -5.38 -8.34 -6.32
CA LYS A 53 -5.92 -8.39 -7.69
C LYS A 53 -5.79 -7.08 -8.46
N ASN A 54 -5.53 -5.96 -7.78
CA ASN A 54 -5.19 -4.71 -8.47
C ASN A 54 -3.96 -4.94 -9.38
N PRO A 55 -4.01 -4.62 -10.68
CA PRO A 55 -2.94 -4.96 -11.63
C PRO A 55 -1.54 -4.47 -11.22
N VAL A 56 -1.47 -3.29 -10.59
CA VAL A 56 -0.23 -2.69 -10.09
C VAL A 56 0.36 -3.53 -8.97
N ASN A 57 -0.46 -3.82 -7.97
CA ASN A 57 -0.07 -4.60 -6.81
C ASN A 57 0.31 -6.03 -7.24
N ALA A 58 -0.47 -6.63 -8.14
CA ALA A 58 -0.21 -7.94 -8.73
C ALA A 58 1.15 -7.99 -9.44
N ALA A 59 1.51 -6.97 -10.23
CA ALA A 59 2.80 -6.90 -10.91
C ALA A 59 3.98 -6.92 -9.91
N ILE A 60 3.89 -6.13 -8.83
CA ILE A 60 4.93 -6.10 -7.78
C ILE A 60 5.00 -7.44 -7.05
N ILE A 61 3.85 -8.05 -6.70
CA ILE A 61 3.79 -9.35 -6.01
C ILE A 61 4.40 -10.45 -6.89
N ARG A 62 4.10 -10.47 -8.20
CA ARG A 62 4.72 -11.44 -9.13
C ARG A 62 6.23 -11.28 -9.16
N GLU A 63 6.73 -10.05 -9.16
CA GLU A 63 8.17 -9.81 -9.13
C GLU A 63 8.79 -10.26 -7.80
N GLU A 64 8.14 -10.02 -6.66
CA GLU A 64 8.60 -10.55 -5.37
C GLU A 64 8.65 -12.09 -5.37
N VAL A 65 7.59 -12.76 -5.86
CA VAL A 65 7.52 -14.22 -5.95
C VAL A 65 8.56 -14.77 -6.92
N LYS A 66 8.76 -14.14 -8.08
CA LYS A 66 9.82 -14.49 -9.03
C LYS A 66 11.20 -14.33 -8.40
N SER A 67 11.41 -13.24 -7.65
CA SER A 67 12.68 -12.94 -7.02
C SER A 67 13.11 -13.99 -5.98
N VAL A 68 12.19 -14.79 -5.42
CA VAL A 68 12.54 -15.83 -4.44
C VAL A 68 12.75 -17.21 -5.06
N GLN A 69 12.43 -17.39 -6.36
CA GLN A 69 12.61 -18.66 -7.08
C GLN A 69 14.09 -19.09 -7.09
N GLY A 70 14.37 -20.32 -6.67
CA GLY A 70 15.71 -20.92 -6.66
C GLY A 70 16.70 -20.32 -5.65
N LYS A 71 16.31 -19.32 -4.86
CA LYS A 71 17.22 -18.62 -3.93
C LYS A 71 17.36 -19.29 -2.56
N TYR A 72 16.28 -19.87 -2.04
CA TYR A 72 16.23 -20.40 -0.67
C TYR A 72 15.88 -21.88 -0.63
N GLY A 73 16.43 -22.61 0.35
CA GLY A 73 16.12 -24.02 0.58
C GLY A 73 14.70 -24.25 1.11
N ARG A 74 14.34 -25.51 1.33
CA ARG A 74 13.08 -25.86 2.03
C ARG A 74 13.13 -25.44 3.50
N HIS A 75 12.05 -25.68 4.23
CA HIS A 75 11.98 -25.32 5.65
C HIS A 75 13.10 -26.04 6.41
N GLY A 76 13.92 -25.28 7.14
CA GLY A 76 15.09 -25.81 7.86
C GLY A 76 16.34 -26.08 7.00
N GLU A 77 16.28 -25.91 5.67
CA GLU A 77 17.42 -26.12 4.77
C GLU A 77 18.13 -24.81 4.41
N LYS A 78 19.38 -24.91 3.93
CA LYS A 78 20.20 -23.76 3.50
C LYS A 78 20.15 -23.57 1.97
N PRO A 79 20.23 -22.32 1.46
CA PRO A 79 20.22 -21.06 2.19
C PRO A 79 18.88 -20.82 2.90
N GLY A 80 18.94 -20.34 4.14
CA GLY A 80 17.74 -20.05 4.92
C GLY A 80 16.96 -18.89 4.32
N ILE A 81 15.63 -18.95 4.38
CA ILE A 81 14.77 -17.85 3.94
C ILE A 81 14.94 -16.65 4.89
N PRO A 82 15.01 -15.40 4.40
CA PRO A 82 15.08 -14.22 5.25
C PRO A 82 13.80 -14.06 6.08
N LYS A 83 13.83 -13.19 7.08
CA LYS A 83 12.65 -12.92 7.95
C LYS A 83 11.43 -12.50 7.13
N VAL A 84 11.64 -11.66 6.11
CA VAL A 84 10.59 -11.12 5.24
C VAL A 84 11.08 -11.16 3.79
N PRO A 85 10.91 -12.28 3.07
CA PRO A 85 11.37 -12.41 1.69
C PRO A 85 10.55 -11.58 0.68
N CYS A 86 9.29 -11.28 1.00
CA CYS A 86 8.38 -10.49 0.17
C CYS A 86 7.80 -9.31 0.96
N PRO A 87 8.63 -8.26 1.22
CA PRO A 87 8.25 -7.14 2.07
C PRO A 87 7.02 -6.37 1.61
N TYR A 88 6.80 -6.19 0.30
CA TYR A 88 5.64 -5.50 -0.24
C TYR A 88 4.36 -6.30 -0.02
N SER A 89 4.37 -7.60 -0.32
CA SER A 89 3.24 -8.50 -0.05
C SER A 89 2.85 -8.49 1.42
N VAL A 90 3.83 -8.50 2.34
CA VAL A 90 3.58 -8.40 3.77
C VAL A 90 3.08 -7.03 4.20
N PHE A 91 3.52 -5.96 3.54
CA PHE A 91 2.98 -4.63 3.75
C PHE A 91 1.49 -4.57 3.38
N LEU A 92 1.10 -5.09 2.21
CA LEU A 92 -0.31 -5.21 1.82
C LEU A 92 -1.14 -6.03 2.82
N LEU A 93 -0.58 -7.15 3.31
CA LEU A 93 -1.23 -7.95 4.34
C LEU A 93 -1.48 -7.14 5.61
N ALA A 94 -0.47 -6.40 6.06
CA ALA A 94 -0.61 -5.57 7.24
C ALA A 94 -1.67 -4.49 7.05
N LEU A 95 -1.73 -3.86 5.87
CA LEU A 95 -2.76 -2.89 5.55
C LEU A 95 -4.15 -3.50 5.64
N ALA A 96 -4.38 -4.63 4.98
CA ALA A 96 -5.68 -5.30 4.95
C ALA A 96 -6.18 -5.74 6.34
N PHE A 97 -5.26 -6.11 7.23
CA PHE A 97 -5.62 -6.56 8.58
C PHE A 97 -5.81 -5.44 9.59
N ASN A 98 -5.29 -4.24 9.35
CA ASN A 98 -5.19 -3.18 10.38
C ASN A 98 -5.95 -1.91 9.98
N PHE A 99 -6.35 -1.77 8.72
CA PHE A 99 -6.91 -0.52 8.23
C PHE A 99 -7.95 -0.72 7.12
N ASP A 100 -9.14 -0.18 7.34
CA ASP A 100 -10.19 -0.02 6.34
C ASP A 100 -10.85 1.34 6.46
N LEU A 101 -10.75 2.15 5.40
CA LEU A 101 -11.34 3.49 5.36
C LEU A 101 -12.86 3.43 5.26
N GLU A 102 -13.43 2.43 4.59
CA GLU A 102 -14.87 2.34 4.31
C GLU A 102 -15.64 1.91 5.56
N GLU A 103 -15.07 1.00 6.34
CA GLU A 103 -15.63 0.53 7.61
C GLU A 103 -15.19 1.40 8.81
N ASN A 104 -14.40 2.46 8.57
CA ASN A 104 -13.74 3.25 9.62
C ASN A 104 -12.99 2.36 10.64
N TYR A 105 -12.39 1.28 10.14
CA TYR A 105 -11.72 0.27 10.95
C TYR A 105 -10.24 0.58 11.04
N THR A 106 -9.74 0.70 12.26
CA THR A 106 -8.31 0.82 12.57
C THR A 106 -7.98 -0.02 13.79
N SER A 107 -7.05 -0.94 13.62
CA SER A 107 -6.69 -1.91 14.65
C SER A 107 -5.21 -2.28 14.57
N GLY A 108 -4.76 -2.99 15.61
CA GLY A 108 -3.37 -3.42 15.71
C GLY A 108 -2.42 -2.34 16.20
N GLY A 109 -1.14 -2.68 16.22
CA GLY A 109 -0.05 -1.77 16.62
C GLY A 109 0.82 -1.36 15.43
N PRO A 110 2.01 -0.81 15.71
CA PRO A 110 3.03 -0.56 14.70
C PRO A 110 3.23 -1.76 13.77
N PHE A 111 3.53 -1.49 12.50
CA PHE A 111 3.70 -2.51 11.45
C PHE A 111 4.65 -3.62 11.90
N GLU A 112 5.75 -3.25 12.54
CA GLU A 112 6.87 -4.08 12.97
C GLU A 112 6.49 -5.03 14.12
N HIS A 113 5.55 -4.63 14.98
CA HIS A 113 5.12 -5.44 16.14
C HIS A 113 4.30 -6.66 15.73
N GLY A 114 3.60 -6.59 14.59
CA GLY A 114 2.87 -7.73 14.03
C GLY A 114 3.72 -8.64 13.16
N LEU A 115 4.98 -8.29 12.84
CA LEU A 115 5.74 -8.98 11.80
C LEU A 115 6.39 -10.27 12.31
N LEU A 116 6.02 -11.40 11.71
CA LEU A 116 6.51 -12.73 12.06
C LEU A 116 7.55 -13.23 11.03
N PRO A 117 8.59 -13.98 11.44
CA PRO A 117 9.57 -14.54 10.50
C PRO A 117 8.97 -15.57 9.54
N ALA A 118 9.23 -15.45 8.24
CA ALA A 118 8.78 -16.42 7.23
C ALA A 118 9.30 -17.86 7.47
N GLY A 119 10.44 -17.99 8.14
CA GLY A 119 10.99 -19.29 8.54
C GLY A 119 10.37 -19.89 9.80
N MET A 120 9.44 -19.22 10.48
CA MET A 120 8.83 -19.74 11.70
C MET A 120 7.78 -20.82 11.40
N GLY A 121 7.52 -21.70 12.37
CA GLY A 121 6.38 -22.63 12.30
C GLY A 121 5.04 -21.89 12.42
N CYS A 122 3.97 -22.42 11.81
CA CYS A 122 2.66 -21.76 11.75
C CYS A 122 2.02 -21.47 13.12
N TRP A 123 2.41 -22.19 14.17
CA TRP A 123 1.95 -21.96 15.55
C TRP A 123 3.03 -21.33 16.45
N GLY A 124 4.17 -20.91 15.87
CA GLY A 124 5.33 -20.43 16.63
C GLY A 124 5.22 -19.01 17.19
N GLY A 125 4.16 -18.27 16.86
CA GLY A 125 3.97 -16.87 17.27
C GLY A 125 2.89 -16.63 18.31
N ASP A 126 2.67 -17.59 19.23
CA ASP A 126 1.72 -17.46 20.35
C ASP A 126 0.27 -17.20 19.90
N ASN A 127 -0.15 -17.94 18.85
CA ASN A 127 -1.49 -17.87 18.27
C ASN A 127 -2.47 -18.75 19.05
N ASN A 128 -3.68 -18.26 19.29
CA ASN A 128 -4.70 -19.02 20.00
C ASN A 128 -6.08 -19.02 19.33
N ASP A 129 -6.35 -18.07 18.43
CA ASP A 129 -7.64 -17.89 17.78
C ASP A 129 -7.75 -18.66 16.46
N GLY A 130 -6.75 -18.52 15.56
CA GLY A 130 -6.78 -19.19 14.26
C GLY A 130 -5.72 -18.70 13.29
N LEU A 131 -5.67 -19.33 12.11
CA LEU A 131 -4.77 -18.98 11.02
C LEU A 131 -5.57 -18.59 9.78
N THR A 132 -5.10 -17.58 9.05
CA THR A 132 -5.49 -17.31 7.66
C THR A 132 -4.30 -17.61 6.75
N ILE A 133 -4.49 -18.47 5.75
CA ILE A 133 -3.46 -18.81 4.77
C ILE A 133 -3.86 -18.21 3.43
N LEU A 134 -2.96 -17.45 2.81
CA LEU A 134 -3.18 -16.69 1.58
C LEU A 134 -2.14 -17.12 0.55
N ASP A 135 -2.57 -17.80 -0.50
CA ASP A 135 -1.71 -18.24 -1.61
C ASP A 135 -1.61 -17.14 -2.66
N ILE A 136 -0.40 -16.59 -2.81
CA ILE A 136 -0.07 -15.50 -3.74
C ILE A 136 0.70 -15.99 -4.97
N THR A 137 0.72 -17.31 -5.22
CA THR A 137 1.43 -17.88 -6.38
C THR A 137 1.00 -17.24 -7.70
N ASP A 138 -0.31 -17.00 -7.85
CA ASP A 138 -0.87 -16.17 -8.91
C ASP A 138 -1.73 -15.07 -8.26
N PRO A 139 -1.24 -13.81 -8.18
CA PRO A 139 -1.98 -12.74 -7.51
C PRO A 139 -3.29 -12.33 -8.21
N LEU A 140 -3.50 -12.70 -9.49
CA LEU A 140 -4.80 -12.47 -10.12
C LEU A 140 -5.81 -13.57 -9.81
N ASN A 141 -5.32 -14.77 -9.50
CA ASN A 141 -6.12 -15.94 -9.13
C ASN A 141 -5.69 -16.50 -7.77
N PRO A 142 -5.75 -15.69 -6.70
CA PRO A 142 -5.28 -16.12 -5.40
C PRO A 142 -6.22 -17.14 -4.78
N SER A 143 -5.69 -17.96 -3.87
CA SER A 143 -6.50 -18.87 -3.06
C SER A 143 -6.28 -18.63 -1.57
N TYR A 144 -7.21 -19.09 -0.75
CA TYR A 144 -7.15 -18.88 0.70
C TYR A 144 -7.70 -20.09 1.46
N ALA A 145 -7.32 -20.20 2.72
CA ALA A 145 -7.89 -21.15 3.66
C ALA A 145 -7.83 -20.58 5.09
N PHE A 146 -8.71 -21.07 5.95
CA PHE A 146 -8.67 -20.79 7.38
C PHE A 146 -8.29 -22.05 8.15
N VAL A 147 -7.73 -21.89 9.34
CA VAL A 147 -7.50 -23.00 10.29
C VAL A 147 -7.94 -22.50 11.66
N ALA A 148 -8.83 -23.24 12.31
CA ALA A 148 -9.31 -22.89 13.65
C ALA A 148 -8.20 -23.09 14.70
N GLY A 149 -8.14 -22.19 15.69
CA GLY A 149 -7.21 -22.29 16.81
C GLY A 149 -7.73 -23.18 17.93
N SER A 150 -6.87 -23.49 18.89
CA SER A 150 -7.26 -24.32 20.04
C SER A 150 -8.24 -23.65 21.00
N GLU A 151 -8.42 -22.32 20.92
CA GLU A 151 -9.38 -21.60 21.75
C GLU A 151 -10.77 -21.43 21.10
N THR A 152 -10.98 -21.90 19.86
CA THR A 152 -12.34 -21.93 19.29
C THR A 152 -13.13 -23.09 19.90
N ASP A 153 -14.40 -22.86 20.23
CA ASP A 153 -15.23 -23.84 20.97
C ASP A 153 -15.51 -25.13 20.19
N GLY A 154 -15.23 -25.19 18.89
CA GLY A 154 -15.35 -26.41 18.08
C GLY A 154 -14.02 -26.99 17.63
N ASP A 155 -13.90 -28.32 17.73
CA ASP A 155 -12.75 -29.09 17.29
C ASP A 155 -12.89 -29.46 15.79
N LEU A 156 -12.39 -28.60 14.90
CA LEU A 156 -12.16 -28.98 13.50
C LEU A 156 -10.83 -29.71 13.29
N GLY A 157 -10.00 -29.83 14.33
CA GLY A 157 -8.59 -30.23 14.26
C GLY A 157 -7.73 -29.23 13.49
N ASP A 158 -6.51 -29.64 13.14
CA ASP A 158 -5.58 -28.87 12.29
C ASP A 158 -5.96 -28.86 10.80
N GLU A 159 -7.21 -29.20 10.44
CA GLU A 159 -7.64 -29.25 9.06
C GLU A 159 -8.02 -27.86 8.54
N PRO A 160 -7.60 -27.50 7.31
CA PRO A 160 -8.09 -26.28 6.67
C PRO A 160 -9.61 -26.30 6.53
N CYS A 161 -10.26 -25.19 6.86
CA CYS A 161 -11.71 -25.02 6.80
C CYS A 161 -12.11 -23.87 5.86
N THR A 162 -13.38 -23.87 5.44
CA THR A 162 -13.93 -22.77 4.63
C THR A 162 -14.21 -21.53 5.49
N ALA A 163 -14.55 -20.40 4.85
CA ALA A 163 -14.94 -19.19 5.57
C ALA A 163 -16.22 -19.41 6.41
N GLU A 164 -17.18 -20.17 5.87
CA GLU A 164 -18.40 -20.56 6.57
C GLU A 164 -18.10 -21.47 7.75
N ASP A 165 -17.30 -22.53 7.55
CA ASP A 165 -16.89 -23.42 8.63
C ASP A 165 -16.17 -22.64 9.75
N TYR A 166 -15.31 -21.66 9.39
CA TYR A 166 -14.62 -20.81 10.36
C TYR A 166 -15.59 -19.94 11.17
N LEU A 167 -16.58 -19.32 10.54
CA LEU A 167 -17.56 -18.49 11.25
C LEU A 167 -18.54 -19.29 12.10
N GLY A 168 -18.98 -20.45 11.60
CA GLY A 168 -19.83 -21.37 12.36
C GLY A 168 -19.22 -21.65 13.74
N LEU A 169 -17.92 -21.92 13.80
CA LEU A 169 -17.22 -22.13 15.07
C LEU A 169 -17.31 -20.98 16.08
N TYR A 170 -17.48 -19.74 15.64
CA TYR A 170 -17.62 -18.58 16.54
C TYR A 170 -19.06 -18.29 16.94
N TYR A 171 -20.03 -18.72 16.12
CA TYR A 171 -21.42 -18.27 16.23
C TYR A 171 -22.45 -19.40 16.34
N ASP A 172 -22.03 -20.67 16.36
CA ASP A 172 -22.87 -21.88 16.49
C ASP A 172 -23.50 -22.10 17.90
N GLY A 173 -23.43 -21.11 18.79
CA GLY A 173 -24.08 -21.16 20.10
C GLY A 173 -25.62 -21.15 20.03
N GLU A 174 -26.29 -21.70 21.06
CA GLU A 174 -27.75 -21.94 21.13
C GLU A 174 -28.66 -20.71 20.88
N ASP A 175 -28.10 -19.50 20.86
CA ASP A 175 -28.82 -18.24 20.62
C ASP A 175 -28.67 -17.68 19.19
N GLY A 176 -27.93 -18.37 18.30
CA GLY A 176 -27.36 -17.82 17.05
C GLY A 176 -28.04 -18.16 15.72
N GLU A 177 -29.25 -18.75 15.68
CA GLU A 177 -29.88 -19.31 14.46
C GLU A 177 -30.20 -18.31 13.30
N GLY A 178 -29.76 -17.05 13.35
CA GLY A 178 -30.24 -16.00 12.44
C GLY A 178 -29.26 -15.32 11.49
N ASN A 179 -27.96 -15.23 11.80
CA ASN A 179 -27.14 -14.15 11.20
C ASN A 179 -25.86 -14.59 10.46
N GLU A 180 -25.48 -15.87 10.46
CA GLU A 180 -24.21 -16.30 9.85
C GLU A 180 -24.11 -15.94 8.35
N GLY A 181 -25.17 -16.20 7.58
CA GLY A 181 -25.20 -15.88 6.15
C GLY A 181 -25.16 -14.38 5.86
N GLU A 182 -25.72 -13.55 6.73
CA GLU A 182 -25.66 -12.09 6.63
C GLU A 182 -24.27 -11.58 7.05
N MET A 183 -23.66 -12.13 8.10
CA MET A 183 -22.27 -11.85 8.47
C MET A 183 -21.26 -12.25 7.38
N LEU A 184 -21.45 -13.38 6.71
CA LEU A 184 -20.63 -13.79 5.55
C LEU A 184 -20.81 -12.85 4.37
N THR A 185 -22.05 -12.45 4.10
CA THR A 185 -22.37 -11.52 3.02
C THR A 185 -21.82 -10.13 3.29
N GLU A 186 -21.85 -9.68 4.54
CA GLU A 186 -21.26 -8.42 4.99
C GLU A 186 -19.73 -8.49 4.92
N ALA A 187 -19.13 -9.56 5.45
CA ALA A 187 -17.69 -9.71 5.54
C ALA A 187 -17.03 -9.95 4.17
N TRP A 188 -17.73 -10.62 3.25
CA TRP A 188 -17.20 -10.96 1.94
C TRP A 188 -18.28 -10.99 0.84
N PRO A 189 -18.77 -9.81 0.42
CA PRO A 189 -19.89 -9.69 -0.51
C PRO A 189 -19.63 -10.33 -1.88
N GLY A 190 -18.37 -10.32 -2.35
CA GLY A 190 -18.01 -10.86 -3.66
C GLY A 190 -18.21 -12.38 -3.80
N GLU A 191 -17.88 -13.14 -2.75
CA GLU A 191 -17.98 -14.61 -2.76
C GLU A 191 -19.39 -15.10 -2.39
N PHE A 192 -20.05 -14.40 -1.44
CA PHE A 192 -21.31 -14.84 -0.82
C PHE A 192 -22.54 -14.01 -1.20
N GLY A 193 -22.39 -12.73 -1.58
CA GLY A 193 -23.51 -11.81 -1.82
C GLY A 193 -24.32 -12.08 -3.10
N ALA A 194 -23.70 -12.67 -4.12
CA ALA A 194 -24.40 -13.01 -5.37
C ALA A 194 -25.31 -14.25 -5.24
N LYS A 195 -25.18 -15.04 -4.16
CA LYS A 195 -25.88 -16.32 -3.98
C LYS A 195 -27.06 -16.19 -3.01
N LYS A 196 -28.08 -15.39 -3.34
CA LYS A 196 -29.46 -15.65 -2.87
C LYS A 196 -30.07 -16.84 -3.62
N SER A 197 -29.32 -17.93 -3.78
CA SER A 197 -29.76 -19.15 -4.44
C SER A 197 -30.18 -20.16 -3.39
N THR A 198 -31.49 -20.42 -3.37
CA THR A 198 -32.27 -21.38 -2.56
C THR A 198 -31.81 -22.84 -2.58
N ARG A 199 -30.60 -23.16 -3.04
CA ARG A 199 -30.03 -24.49 -2.87
C ARG A 199 -29.43 -24.59 -1.48
N ARG A 200 -30.21 -25.14 -0.54
CA ARG A 200 -29.70 -25.89 0.62
C ARG A 200 -28.55 -26.78 0.12
N ARG A 201 -27.32 -26.28 0.22
CA ARG A 201 -26.11 -27.08 0.02
C ARG A 201 -26.21 -28.12 1.11
N ARG A 202 -26.53 -29.37 0.74
CA ARG A 202 -26.28 -30.50 1.63
C ARG A 202 -24.82 -30.35 2.04
N HIS A 203 -24.54 -30.29 3.35
CA HIS A 203 -23.17 -30.34 3.86
C HIS A 203 -22.43 -31.38 3.03
N PRO A 204 -21.38 -30.98 2.28
CA PRO A 204 -20.55 -31.98 1.62
C PRO A 204 -20.07 -32.88 2.74
N THR A 205 -20.48 -34.14 2.72
CA THR A 205 -19.88 -35.17 3.57
C THR A 205 -18.38 -34.99 3.42
N ARG A 206 -17.71 -34.59 4.50
CA ARG A 206 -16.28 -34.19 4.59
C ARG A 206 -15.46 -35.18 3.77
N LYS A 207 -15.28 -34.90 2.48
CA LYS A 207 -14.54 -35.78 1.58
C LYS A 207 -13.11 -35.53 1.97
N SER A 208 -12.49 -36.54 2.57
CA SER A 208 -11.05 -36.59 2.84
C SER A 208 -10.29 -35.78 1.80
N VAL A 209 -9.52 -34.79 2.26
CA VAL A 209 -8.67 -33.91 1.44
C VAL A 209 -8.13 -34.73 0.27
N PRO A 210 -8.39 -34.33 -0.99
CA PRO A 210 -7.90 -35.08 -2.14
C PRO A 210 -6.41 -35.36 -1.93
N LYS A 211 -6.02 -36.64 -1.93
CA LYS A 211 -4.59 -37.02 -1.98
C LYS A 211 -3.92 -36.13 -3.01
N PRO A 212 -2.73 -35.57 -2.74
CA PRO A 212 -2.05 -34.69 -3.68
C PRO A 212 -2.08 -35.37 -5.03
N ILE A 213 -2.83 -34.76 -5.95
CA ILE A 213 -2.96 -35.25 -7.31
C ILE A 213 -1.51 -35.32 -7.78
N PRO A 214 -0.98 -36.51 -8.14
CA PRO A 214 0.32 -36.57 -8.80
C PRO A 214 0.24 -35.57 -9.93
N GLU A 215 1.20 -34.65 -10.04
CA GLU A 215 1.35 -33.80 -11.22
C GLU A 215 1.48 -34.74 -12.42
N SER A 216 0.33 -35.19 -12.93
CA SER A 216 0.21 -35.95 -14.14
C SER A 216 0.59 -34.95 -15.19
N ALA A 217 1.77 -35.17 -15.77
CA ALA A 217 2.23 -34.49 -16.97
C ALA A 217 1.01 -34.22 -17.84
N SER A 218 0.66 -32.94 -17.98
CA SER A 218 -0.49 -32.49 -18.74
C SER A 218 -0.40 -33.16 -20.10
N THR A 219 -1.22 -34.18 -20.32
CA THR A 219 -1.46 -34.70 -21.67
C THR A 219 -1.92 -33.49 -22.48
N PRO A 220 -1.23 -33.16 -23.60
CA PRO A 220 -1.53 -31.96 -24.38
C PRO A 220 -3.03 -31.96 -24.65
N SER A 221 -3.68 -30.91 -24.18
CA SER A 221 -5.11 -30.79 -24.31
C SER A 221 -5.42 -30.69 -25.81
N VAL A 222 -6.54 -31.23 -26.28
CA VAL A 222 -6.94 -31.10 -27.69
C VAL A 222 -7.13 -29.62 -28.08
N ASP A 223 -7.20 -28.73 -27.08
CA ASP A 223 -7.23 -27.28 -27.22
C ASP A 223 -5.83 -26.64 -27.44
N ASP A 224 -4.74 -27.43 -27.48
CA ASP A 224 -3.38 -26.93 -27.72
C ASP A 224 -3.06 -26.71 -29.22
N VAL A 225 -4.01 -26.93 -30.12
CA VAL A 225 -3.81 -26.63 -31.55
C VAL A 225 -4.05 -25.13 -31.77
N PRO A 226 -3.02 -24.35 -32.19
CA PRO A 226 -3.18 -22.92 -32.45
C PRO A 226 -4.29 -22.68 -33.48
N THR A 227 -5.11 -21.65 -33.27
CA THR A 227 -6.11 -21.29 -34.28
C THR A 227 -5.40 -20.81 -35.54
N LEU A 228 -6.08 -20.91 -36.69
CA LEU A 228 -5.52 -20.37 -37.95
C LEU A 228 -5.17 -18.88 -37.83
N ALA A 229 -5.91 -18.12 -37.02
CA ALA A 229 -5.60 -16.72 -36.73
C ALA A 229 -4.25 -16.59 -36.01
N ASP A 230 -3.97 -17.43 -35.01
CA ASP A 230 -2.69 -17.41 -34.27
C ASP A 230 -1.49 -17.69 -35.19
N LEU A 231 -1.66 -18.62 -36.14
CA LEU A 231 -0.62 -18.96 -37.11
C LEU A 231 -0.32 -17.84 -38.12
N VAL A 232 -1.26 -16.91 -38.33
CA VAL A 232 -1.14 -15.84 -39.34
C VAL A 232 -0.60 -14.54 -38.73
N VAL A 233 -0.76 -14.33 -37.41
CA VAL A 233 -0.31 -13.09 -36.74
C VAL A 233 1.18 -12.85 -36.94
N GLU A 234 2.03 -13.83 -36.67
CA GLU A 234 3.48 -13.65 -36.80
C GLU A 234 3.90 -13.31 -38.25
N PRO A 235 3.55 -14.10 -39.28
CA PRO A 235 3.87 -13.75 -40.66
C PRO A 235 3.33 -12.38 -41.09
N ALA A 236 2.13 -12.01 -40.66
CA ALA A 236 1.52 -10.73 -40.99
C ALA A 236 2.31 -9.56 -40.38
N VAL A 237 2.61 -9.63 -39.08
CA VAL A 237 3.42 -8.61 -38.38
C VAL A 237 4.78 -8.47 -39.03
N VAL A 238 5.47 -9.58 -39.30
CA VAL A 238 6.81 -9.57 -39.92
C VAL A 238 6.77 -8.91 -41.29
N ARG A 239 5.81 -9.29 -42.13
CA ARG A 239 5.65 -8.72 -43.47
C ARG A 239 5.31 -7.24 -43.43
N SER A 240 4.43 -6.82 -42.52
CA SER A 240 4.09 -5.41 -42.31
C SER A 240 5.29 -4.57 -41.91
N LEU A 241 6.15 -5.10 -41.03
CA LEU A 241 7.39 -4.42 -40.63
C LEU A 241 8.37 -4.27 -41.79
N GLU A 242 8.55 -5.32 -42.60
CA GLU A 242 9.42 -5.33 -43.78
C GLU A 242 8.94 -4.34 -44.87
N LEU A 243 7.63 -4.23 -45.05
CA LEU A 243 7.02 -3.32 -46.02
C LEU A 243 6.86 -1.89 -45.48
N GLY A 244 7.04 -1.68 -44.17
CA GLY A 244 6.82 -0.38 -43.53
C GLY A 244 5.34 0.05 -43.52
N ASN A 245 4.40 -0.90 -43.56
CA ASN A 245 2.97 -0.63 -43.54
C ASN A 245 2.28 -1.48 -42.45
N THR A 246 1.79 -0.83 -41.40
CA THR A 246 1.15 -1.45 -40.23
C THR A 246 -0.38 -1.46 -40.28
N ASP A 247 -1.01 -0.82 -41.28
CA ASP A 247 -2.46 -0.63 -41.36
C ASP A 247 -3.25 -1.96 -41.22
N GLU A 248 -2.76 -3.03 -41.87
CA GLU A 248 -3.41 -4.35 -41.83
C GLU A 248 -3.32 -5.02 -40.45
N VAL A 249 -2.20 -4.81 -39.74
CA VAL A 249 -1.96 -5.39 -38.41
C VAL A 249 -2.72 -4.62 -37.34
N GLU A 250 -2.89 -3.30 -37.52
CA GLU A 250 -3.66 -2.45 -36.61
C GLU A 250 -5.11 -2.94 -36.43
N LEU A 251 -5.72 -3.46 -37.50
CA LEU A 251 -7.05 -4.06 -37.45
C LEU A 251 -7.10 -5.36 -36.63
N MET A 252 -5.96 -6.04 -36.44
CA MET A 252 -5.85 -7.28 -35.66
C MET A 252 -5.60 -7.01 -34.17
N ILE A 253 -5.08 -5.82 -33.82
CA ILE A 253 -4.63 -5.45 -32.46
C ILE A 253 -5.63 -5.85 -31.38
N PRO A 254 -6.92 -5.46 -31.43
CA PRO A 254 -7.83 -5.66 -30.29
C PRO A 254 -7.98 -7.12 -29.83
N SER A 255 -7.72 -8.09 -30.71
CA SER A 255 -7.85 -9.53 -30.40
C SER A 255 -6.53 -10.27 -30.22
N LYS A 256 -5.39 -9.66 -30.59
CA LYS A 256 -4.08 -10.32 -30.69
C LYS A 256 -2.91 -9.49 -30.14
N VAL A 257 -3.17 -8.46 -29.31
CA VAL A 257 -2.16 -7.56 -28.73
C VAL A 257 -0.95 -8.33 -28.21
N ASP A 258 -1.15 -9.36 -27.38
CA ASP A 258 -0.05 -10.10 -26.74
C ASP A 258 0.82 -10.87 -27.74
N GLN A 259 0.20 -11.45 -28.78
CA GLN A 259 0.93 -12.17 -29.83
C GLN A 259 1.72 -11.18 -30.69
N ILE A 260 1.10 -10.06 -31.08
CA ILE A 260 1.78 -8.99 -31.83
C ILE A 260 2.98 -8.47 -31.03
N LYS A 261 2.79 -8.12 -29.74
CA LYS A 261 3.88 -7.71 -28.84
C LYS A 261 4.97 -8.76 -28.74
N THR A 262 4.63 -10.05 -28.66
CA THR A 262 5.61 -11.14 -28.61
C THR A 262 6.47 -11.17 -29.87
N VAL A 263 5.87 -11.05 -31.06
CA VAL A 263 6.59 -10.99 -32.34
C VAL A 263 7.47 -9.74 -32.42
N LEU A 264 6.96 -8.60 -31.96
CA LEU A 264 7.68 -7.33 -31.92
C LEU A 264 8.89 -7.39 -30.97
N ARG A 265 8.75 -7.99 -29.77
CA ARG A 265 9.84 -8.18 -28.80
C ARG A 265 10.96 -9.07 -29.33
N ALA A 266 10.63 -10.05 -30.18
CA ALA A 266 11.62 -10.94 -30.79
C ALA A 266 12.54 -10.22 -31.80
N ARG A 267 12.24 -8.98 -32.19
CA ARG A 267 13.05 -8.18 -33.12
C ARG A 267 14.06 -7.31 -32.37
N ASN A 268 15.34 -7.56 -32.63
CA ASN A 268 16.44 -6.76 -32.11
C ASN A 268 17.46 -6.49 -33.24
N PRO A 269 17.69 -5.22 -33.65
CA PRO A 269 17.10 -3.99 -33.10
C PRO A 269 15.61 -3.84 -33.40
N TYR A 270 14.90 -3.06 -32.58
CA TYR A 270 13.48 -2.80 -32.79
C TYR A 270 13.23 -2.00 -34.08
N PRO A 271 12.34 -2.44 -34.98
CA PRO A 271 12.08 -1.75 -36.23
C PRO A 271 11.22 -0.49 -36.01
N GLN A 272 11.64 0.65 -36.56
CA GLN A 272 10.92 1.92 -36.45
C GLN A 272 9.50 1.85 -37.03
N SER A 273 9.28 1.01 -38.06
CA SER A 273 7.94 0.78 -38.62
C SER A 273 6.98 0.11 -37.65
N GLY A 274 7.47 -0.50 -36.56
CA GLY A 274 6.65 -1.16 -35.55
C GLY A 274 6.23 -0.26 -34.38
N LEU A 275 6.65 1.01 -34.31
CA LEU A 275 6.26 1.88 -33.19
C LEU A 275 4.75 2.10 -33.07
N PRO A 276 3.99 2.32 -34.17
CA PRO A 276 2.54 2.51 -34.10
C PRO A 276 1.79 1.31 -33.49
N LEU A 277 2.35 0.10 -33.60
CA LEU A 277 1.76 -1.13 -33.06
C LEU A 277 1.90 -1.26 -31.54
N LEU A 278 2.70 -0.40 -30.89
CA LEU A 278 2.86 -0.36 -29.43
C LEU A 278 1.77 0.49 -28.76
N ALA A 279 1.00 1.24 -29.56
CA ALA A 279 -0.04 2.15 -29.12
C ALA A 279 -1.24 1.45 -28.48
N SER A 280 -1.56 1.75 -27.22
CA SER A 280 -2.90 1.48 -26.71
C SER A 280 -3.28 2.36 -25.52
N GLY A 281 -4.05 3.42 -25.76
CA GLY A 281 -4.68 4.21 -24.70
C GLY A 281 -3.73 5.01 -23.81
N ASP A 282 -4.09 5.13 -22.54
CA ASP A 282 -3.37 5.87 -21.51
C ASP A 282 -2.16 5.10 -20.93
N ILE A 283 -2.08 3.79 -21.22
CA ILE A 283 -1.03 2.88 -20.78
C ILE A 283 -0.15 2.46 -21.96
N LEU A 284 1.11 2.91 -21.93
CA LEU A 284 2.13 2.49 -22.86
C LEU A 284 2.99 1.37 -22.25
N ASP A 285 2.66 0.14 -22.61
CA ASP A 285 3.37 -1.04 -22.15
C ASP A 285 4.52 -1.42 -23.10
N LEU A 286 5.74 -1.07 -22.68
CA LEU A 286 7.01 -1.37 -23.34
C LEU A 286 7.80 -2.43 -22.56
N ALA A 287 7.13 -3.26 -21.76
CA ALA A 287 7.82 -4.29 -21.00
C ALA A 287 8.50 -5.30 -21.94
N GLY A 288 9.77 -5.60 -21.66
CA GLY A 288 10.58 -6.56 -22.42
C GLY A 288 11.07 -6.08 -23.78
N PHE A 289 10.90 -4.81 -24.14
CA PHE A 289 11.48 -4.25 -25.38
C PHE A 289 12.87 -3.67 -25.13
N SER A 290 13.80 -3.91 -26.06
CA SER A 290 15.14 -3.33 -26.06
C SER A 290 15.16 -2.11 -26.98
N LEU A 291 14.82 -0.93 -26.43
CA LEU A 291 14.79 0.35 -27.15
C LEU A 291 15.99 1.21 -26.71
N SER A 292 16.61 1.91 -27.67
CA SER A 292 17.55 2.99 -27.34
C SER A 292 16.84 4.19 -26.68
N PRO A 293 17.54 5.09 -25.96
CA PRO A 293 16.93 6.29 -25.40
C PRO A 293 16.21 7.14 -26.45
N GLU A 294 16.77 7.27 -27.66
CA GLU A 294 16.19 8.05 -28.75
C GLU A 294 14.92 7.39 -29.29
N GLN A 295 14.91 6.07 -29.43
CA GLN A 295 13.70 5.33 -29.83
C GLN A 295 12.62 5.42 -28.77
N LEU A 296 12.97 5.27 -27.48
CA LEU A 296 12.02 5.40 -26.38
C LEU A 296 11.35 6.78 -26.38
N VAL A 297 12.13 7.85 -26.55
CA VAL A 297 11.62 9.21 -26.68
C VAL A 297 10.73 9.35 -27.91
N SER A 298 11.14 8.80 -29.06
CA SER A 298 10.34 8.83 -30.30
C SER A 298 8.99 8.15 -30.11
N VAL A 299 8.97 6.96 -29.50
CA VAL A 299 7.74 6.20 -29.22
C VAL A 299 6.82 7.00 -28.33
N VAL A 300 7.33 7.50 -27.20
CA VAL A 300 6.49 8.18 -26.21
C VAL A 300 5.99 9.53 -26.73
N ALA A 301 6.74 10.19 -27.62
CA ALA A 301 6.30 11.43 -28.28
C ALA A 301 5.11 11.22 -29.23
N GLU A 302 4.92 10.02 -29.79
CA GLU A 302 3.77 9.70 -30.64
C GLU A 302 2.46 9.58 -29.83
N PHE A 303 2.54 9.41 -28.51
CA PHE A 303 1.37 9.23 -27.65
C PHE A 303 1.13 10.45 -26.76
N GLU A 304 0.25 11.34 -27.22
CA GLU A 304 -0.09 12.58 -26.50
C GLU A 304 -0.71 12.30 -25.12
N ASP A 305 -1.60 11.31 -25.02
CA ASP A 305 -2.39 11.02 -23.83
C ASP A 305 -1.79 9.97 -22.87
N THR A 306 -0.62 9.41 -23.20
CA THR A 306 0.03 8.41 -22.33
C THR A 306 0.44 9.04 -21.00
N ARG A 307 -0.03 8.42 -19.91
CA ARG A 307 0.30 8.79 -18.52
C ARG A 307 1.01 7.69 -17.77
N ILE A 308 0.83 6.44 -18.17
CA ILE A 308 1.43 5.29 -17.54
C ILE A 308 2.39 4.65 -18.53
N VAL A 309 3.67 4.55 -18.16
CA VAL A 309 4.70 3.89 -18.98
C VAL A 309 5.28 2.71 -18.22
N ILE A 310 5.24 1.53 -18.84
CA ILE A 310 5.77 0.28 -18.28
C ILE A 310 7.04 -0.08 -19.04
N LEU A 311 8.19 -0.03 -18.38
CA LEU A 311 9.51 -0.40 -18.92
C LEU A 311 10.06 -1.70 -18.31
N SER A 312 9.22 -2.43 -17.58
CA SER A 312 9.62 -3.62 -16.82
C SER A 312 10.20 -4.74 -17.69
N HIS A 313 10.98 -5.64 -17.09
CA HIS A 313 11.54 -6.84 -17.73
C HIS A 313 12.47 -6.57 -18.92
N SER A 314 13.15 -5.42 -18.93
CA SER A 314 14.13 -5.06 -19.95
C SER A 314 15.46 -4.66 -19.29
N GLN A 315 16.46 -5.53 -19.39
CA GLN A 315 17.77 -5.33 -18.76
C GLN A 315 18.59 -4.25 -19.47
N GLU A 316 18.21 -3.92 -20.71
CA GLU A 316 18.76 -2.83 -21.50
C GLU A 316 18.29 -1.46 -21.02
N VAL A 317 17.15 -1.37 -20.32
CA VAL A 317 16.68 -0.11 -19.73
C VAL A 317 17.62 0.31 -18.60
N LYS A 318 18.32 1.43 -18.83
CA LYS A 318 19.26 2.07 -17.90
C LYS A 318 18.76 3.44 -17.42
N ILE A 319 19.45 4.03 -16.45
CA ILE A 319 19.07 5.31 -15.85
C ILE A 319 18.96 6.45 -16.88
N ASP A 320 19.79 6.43 -17.93
CA ASP A 320 19.73 7.40 -19.04
C ASP A 320 18.43 7.31 -19.84
N HIS A 321 17.85 6.11 -19.97
CA HIS A 321 16.56 5.92 -20.63
C HIS A 321 15.45 6.58 -19.83
N LEU A 322 15.46 6.37 -18.51
CA LEU A 322 14.50 7.00 -17.59
C LEU A 322 14.62 8.52 -17.61
N SER A 323 15.85 9.05 -17.57
CA SER A 323 16.07 10.50 -17.64
C SER A 323 15.59 11.10 -18.96
N ALA A 324 15.94 10.49 -20.10
CA ALA A 324 15.49 10.93 -21.42
C ALA A 324 13.96 10.89 -21.55
N LEU A 325 13.33 9.81 -21.08
CA LEU A 325 11.88 9.63 -21.11
C LEU A 325 11.15 10.73 -20.34
N VAL A 326 11.52 10.93 -19.07
CA VAL A 326 10.82 11.88 -18.19
C VAL A 326 11.04 13.34 -18.62
N ILE A 327 12.20 13.64 -19.22
CA ILE A 327 12.47 14.96 -19.81
C ILE A 327 11.62 15.17 -21.07
N ALA A 328 11.51 14.17 -21.94
CA ALA A 328 10.77 14.28 -23.18
C ALA A 328 9.24 14.30 -22.97
N LYS A 329 8.77 13.58 -21.95
CA LYS A 329 7.35 13.44 -21.63
C LYS A 329 7.11 13.73 -20.14
N PRO A 330 7.12 15.02 -19.75
CA PRO A 330 6.89 15.42 -18.37
C PRO A 330 5.46 15.19 -17.91
N GLU A 331 4.53 14.77 -18.76
CA GLU A 331 3.15 14.43 -18.39
C GLU A 331 2.98 13.01 -17.84
N ILE A 332 4.05 12.20 -17.85
CA ILE A 332 4.02 10.85 -17.27
C ILE A 332 3.67 10.96 -15.78
N ASP A 333 2.59 10.30 -15.41
CA ASP A 333 2.09 10.21 -14.04
C ASP A 333 2.69 8.97 -13.34
N ARG A 334 2.87 7.87 -14.07
CA ARG A 334 3.29 6.60 -13.50
C ARG A 334 4.34 5.88 -14.34
N LEU A 335 5.35 5.35 -13.65
CA LEU A 335 6.45 4.56 -14.21
C LEU A 335 6.52 3.19 -13.54
N GLU A 336 6.57 2.13 -14.34
CA GLU A 336 6.88 0.78 -13.87
C GLU A 336 8.25 0.31 -14.37
N LEU A 337 9.14 0.00 -13.43
CA LEU A 337 10.56 -0.26 -13.64
C LEU A 337 10.99 -1.58 -12.97
N LEU A 338 10.14 -2.61 -13.01
CA LEU A 338 10.42 -3.91 -12.39
C LEU A 338 11.41 -4.72 -13.24
N ASP A 339 12.41 -5.36 -12.65
CA ASP A 339 13.37 -6.22 -13.37
C ASP A 339 14.03 -5.50 -14.57
N THR A 340 14.48 -4.26 -14.34
CA THR A 340 15.22 -3.46 -15.31
C THR A 340 16.71 -3.46 -15.01
N GLY A 341 17.50 -2.86 -15.90
CA GLY A 341 18.92 -2.62 -15.67
C GLY A 341 19.24 -1.43 -14.77
N ILE A 342 18.24 -0.74 -14.21
CA ILE A 342 18.39 0.39 -13.29
C ILE A 342 18.63 -0.15 -11.88
N THR A 343 19.73 0.26 -11.25
CA THR A 343 20.04 -0.12 -9.87
C THR A 343 19.33 0.79 -8.86
N ASN A 344 19.23 0.33 -7.61
CA ASN A 344 18.66 1.12 -6.53
C ASN A 344 19.41 2.44 -6.33
N ASP A 345 20.74 2.39 -6.35
CA ASP A 345 21.61 3.55 -6.14
C ASP A 345 21.47 4.56 -7.27
N GLU A 346 21.43 4.11 -8.53
CA GLU A 346 21.21 4.99 -9.69
C GLU A 346 19.87 5.72 -9.63
N LEU A 347 18.79 5.00 -9.31
CA LEU A 347 17.46 5.62 -9.19
C LEU A 347 17.42 6.62 -8.02
N SER A 348 17.98 6.24 -6.87
CA SER A 348 18.07 7.13 -5.71
C SER A 348 18.91 8.37 -6.00
N SER A 349 20.06 8.23 -6.65
CA SER A 349 20.89 9.35 -7.11
C SER A 349 20.12 10.25 -8.06
N LEU A 350 19.44 9.71 -9.08
CA LEU A 350 18.69 10.53 -10.02
C LEU A 350 17.55 11.32 -9.35
N LEU A 351 16.84 10.69 -8.40
CA LEU A 351 15.79 11.37 -7.65
C LEU A 351 16.34 12.51 -6.79
N ASN A 352 17.49 12.31 -6.15
CA ASN A 352 18.17 13.31 -5.30
C ASN A 352 18.83 14.43 -6.11
N ASP A 353 19.51 14.09 -7.19
CA ASP A 353 20.30 15.02 -7.99
C ASP A 353 19.41 15.84 -8.94
N ARG A 354 18.30 15.26 -9.39
CA ARG A 354 17.38 15.86 -10.38
C ARG A 354 15.91 15.68 -10.02
N PRO A 355 15.45 16.10 -8.82
CA PRO A 355 14.06 15.96 -8.42
C PRO A 355 13.10 16.73 -9.34
N GLU A 356 13.60 17.73 -10.09
CA GLU A 356 12.78 18.57 -10.96
C GLU A 356 12.18 17.85 -12.16
N ILE A 357 12.79 16.76 -12.64
CA ILE A 357 12.25 16.04 -13.80
C ILE A 357 11.03 15.21 -13.39
N PHE A 358 10.92 14.79 -12.13
CA PHE A 358 9.83 13.94 -11.65
C PHE A 358 8.60 14.69 -11.13
N LYS A 359 8.49 16.01 -11.36
CA LYS A 359 7.43 16.86 -10.76
C LYS A 359 5.99 16.43 -11.05
N CYS A 360 5.77 15.71 -12.13
CA CYS A 360 4.45 15.19 -12.52
C CYS A 360 4.30 13.68 -12.29
N VAL A 361 5.39 12.97 -11.97
CA VAL A 361 5.35 11.54 -11.71
C VAL A 361 4.81 11.34 -10.29
N SER A 362 3.59 10.83 -10.18
CA SER A 362 2.98 10.48 -8.89
C SER A 362 3.47 9.13 -8.35
N ASP A 363 3.81 8.21 -9.26
CA ASP A 363 4.04 6.80 -8.97
C ASP A 363 5.27 6.25 -9.69
N ILE A 364 6.22 5.69 -8.92
CA ILE A 364 7.32 4.90 -9.46
C ILE A 364 7.27 3.52 -8.81
N VAL A 365 7.15 2.48 -9.63
CA VAL A 365 7.19 1.08 -9.20
C VAL A 365 8.57 0.53 -9.50
N HIS A 366 9.40 0.37 -8.47
CA HIS A 366 10.78 -0.10 -8.58
C HIS A 366 11.22 -0.88 -7.34
N PRO A 367 12.03 -1.96 -7.46
CA PRO A 367 12.44 -2.79 -6.31
C PRO A 367 13.15 -2.04 -5.17
N SER A 368 13.84 -0.93 -5.44
CA SER A 368 14.48 -0.08 -4.41
C SER A 368 13.53 0.33 -3.30
N PHE A 369 12.25 0.50 -3.64
CA PHE A 369 11.25 0.95 -2.70
C PHE A 369 10.56 -0.21 -1.96
N ALA A 370 10.83 -1.48 -2.34
CA ALA A 370 10.18 -2.64 -1.71
C ALA A 370 10.74 -2.90 -0.31
N GLY A 371 12.00 -2.53 -0.06
CA GLY A 371 12.62 -2.64 1.25
C GLY A 371 12.26 -1.50 2.20
N SER A 372 11.94 -0.31 1.67
CA SER A 372 11.73 0.90 2.48
C SER A 372 10.41 0.91 3.28
N TYR A 373 9.50 -0.04 3.03
CA TYR A 373 8.29 -0.22 3.84
C TYR A 373 8.58 -0.66 5.28
N ILE A 374 9.73 -1.32 5.51
CA ILE A 374 10.07 -1.98 6.79
C ILE A 374 10.90 -1.06 7.70
N GLN A 375 11.67 -0.12 7.16
CA GLN A 375 12.49 0.79 7.97
C GLN A 375 11.79 2.12 8.19
N TYR A 376 11.09 2.24 9.31
CA TYR A 376 10.69 3.53 9.86
C TYR A 376 11.11 3.61 11.34
N GLY A 377 11.72 4.73 11.72
CA GLY A 377 12.46 4.93 12.96
C GLY A 377 11.75 4.39 14.20
N GLY A 378 12.49 3.59 14.98
CA GLY A 378 11.99 2.92 16.16
C GLY A 378 11.77 3.86 17.36
N ASN A 379 10.62 3.66 17.99
CA ASN A 379 10.21 3.72 19.40
C ASN A 379 10.75 4.75 20.41
N ASP A 380 11.77 5.56 20.15
CA ASP A 380 12.28 6.48 21.16
C ASP A 380 12.02 7.95 20.78
N LEU A 381 10.79 8.41 21.07
CA LEU A 381 10.41 9.81 21.29
C LEU A 381 10.51 10.81 20.12
N GLY A 382 10.90 10.39 18.92
CA GLY A 382 10.99 11.27 17.75
C GLY A 382 9.93 10.90 16.72
N GLY A 383 8.82 11.65 16.60
CA GLY A 383 7.82 11.36 15.58
C GLY A 383 8.47 11.28 14.20
N ASN A 384 8.18 10.21 13.46
CA ASN A 384 8.79 9.99 12.15
C ASN A 384 8.26 11.05 11.17
N LEU A 385 9.05 12.10 10.97
CA LEU A 385 8.86 13.02 9.86
C LEU A 385 8.99 12.23 8.57
N THR A 386 7.84 11.91 8.00
CA THR A 386 7.75 11.35 6.67
C THR A 386 7.80 12.54 5.73
N ALA A 387 8.93 12.75 5.06
CA ALA A 387 8.97 13.66 3.92
C ALA A 387 7.88 13.24 2.93
N ILE A 388 7.10 14.22 2.47
CA ILE A 388 6.10 14.00 1.43
C ILE A 388 6.91 13.70 0.15
N PRO A 389 6.84 12.47 -0.40
CA PRO A 389 7.56 12.10 -1.62
C PRO A 389 7.18 13.02 -2.78
N VAL A 390 7.88 12.82 -3.89
CA VAL A 390 7.50 13.29 -5.23
C VAL A 390 6.05 12.88 -5.53
N TRP A 391 5.11 13.68 -5.05
CA TRP A 391 3.69 13.49 -5.26
C TRP A 391 3.16 14.69 -6.00
N THR A 392 2.17 14.38 -6.81
CA THR A 392 1.32 15.37 -7.41
C THR A 392 0.44 15.97 -6.31
N PRO A 393 0.13 17.28 -6.37
CA PRO A 393 -0.69 17.93 -5.36
C PRO A 393 -2.04 17.24 -5.16
N ALA A 394 -2.62 16.68 -6.23
CA ALA A 394 -3.86 15.91 -6.16
C ALA A 394 -3.74 14.72 -5.19
N LYS A 395 -2.67 13.93 -5.32
CA LYS A 395 -2.42 12.75 -4.49
C LYS A 395 -2.15 13.12 -3.03
N ILE A 396 -1.39 14.20 -2.78
CA ILE A 396 -1.15 14.73 -1.42
C ILE A 396 -2.48 15.02 -0.73
N VAL A 397 -3.33 15.83 -1.36
CA VAL A 397 -4.58 16.26 -0.74
C VAL A 397 -5.53 15.07 -0.56
N GLN A 398 -5.61 14.15 -1.52
CA GLN A 398 -6.45 12.96 -1.41
C GLN A 398 -6.03 12.07 -0.23
N ASN A 399 -4.74 11.76 -0.12
CA ASN A 399 -4.22 10.93 0.95
C ASN A 399 -4.39 11.59 2.33
N LEU A 400 -4.27 12.92 2.40
CA LEU A 400 -4.56 13.69 3.63
C LEU A 400 -6.04 13.68 3.99
N VAL A 401 -6.94 13.82 3.01
CA VAL A 401 -8.38 13.68 3.24
C VAL A 401 -8.73 12.30 3.79
N ASP A 402 -8.13 11.25 3.24
CA ASP A 402 -8.36 9.87 3.68
C ASP A 402 -7.84 9.63 5.08
N PHE A 403 -6.65 10.15 5.40
CA PHE A 403 -6.10 10.16 6.75
C PHE A 403 -6.98 10.91 7.75
N LEU A 404 -7.37 12.15 7.42
CA LEU A 404 -8.17 13.00 8.31
C LEU A 404 -9.58 12.45 8.52
N THR A 405 -10.18 11.82 7.51
CA THR A 405 -11.49 11.18 7.64
C THR A 405 -11.50 10.15 8.77
N VAL A 406 -10.46 9.30 8.85
CA VAL A 406 -10.35 8.31 9.93
C VAL A 406 -9.92 8.97 11.24
N ALA A 407 -8.88 9.82 11.20
CA ALA A 407 -8.30 10.42 12.41
C ALA A 407 -9.26 11.37 13.15
N LEU A 408 -10.26 11.91 12.46
CA LEU A 408 -11.29 12.80 13.03
C LEU A 408 -12.63 12.11 13.26
N SER A 409 -12.75 10.82 12.96
CA SER A 409 -13.97 10.06 13.25
C SER A 409 -14.12 9.85 14.76
N ASN A 410 -15.35 9.98 15.28
CA ASN A 410 -15.62 9.82 16.72
C ASN A 410 -15.47 8.35 17.19
N ASP A 411 -15.46 7.40 16.26
CA ASP A 411 -15.43 5.97 16.55
C ASP A 411 -14.00 5.40 16.64
N SER A 412 -12.95 6.22 16.50
CA SER A 412 -11.56 5.78 16.73
C SER A 412 -11.27 5.60 18.23
N MET A 413 -11.97 4.65 18.86
CA MET A 413 -11.89 4.30 20.29
C MET A 413 -10.59 3.58 20.67
N SER A 414 -9.70 3.26 19.72
CA SER A 414 -8.43 2.59 20.02
C SER A 414 -7.36 3.62 20.42
N GLY A 415 -6.75 3.41 21.59
CA GLY A 415 -5.98 4.40 22.34
C GLY A 415 -4.66 4.90 21.74
N ASP A 416 -4.36 4.66 20.45
CA ASP A 416 -3.24 5.33 19.77
C ASP A 416 -3.34 5.30 18.23
N PRO A 417 -4.24 6.08 17.61
CA PRO A 417 -4.43 6.08 16.15
C PRO A 417 -3.20 6.59 15.38
N LEU A 418 -2.26 7.26 16.04
CA LEU A 418 -1.07 7.86 15.41
C LEU A 418 0.15 6.94 15.39
N GLN A 419 0.20 5.90 16.22
CA GLN A 419 1.21 4.83 16.13
C GLN A 419 0.89 3.79 15.04
N SER A 420 -0.23 3.96 14.35
CA SER A 420 -0.79 2.98 13.43
C SER A 420 -0.13 2.99 12.04
N ILE A 421 -0.15 1.82 11.42
CA ILE A 421 0.04 1.63 9.98
C ILE A 421 -0.89 2.53 9.13
N MET A 422 -1.93 3.15 9.70
CA MET A 422 -2.82 4.11 9.05
C MET A 422 -2.08 5.20 8.26
N VAL A 423 -1.09 5.88 8.83
CA VAL A 423 -0.34 6.90 8.10
C VAL A 423 0.38 6.27 6.91
N LYS A 424 0.96 5.08 7.09
CA LYS A 424 1.59 4.35 5.99
C LYS A 424 0.54 4.00 4.93
N ALA A 425 -0.62 3.51 5.33
CA ALA A 425 -1.74 3.09 4.48
C ALA A 425 -2.25 4.22 3.58
N THR A 426 -2.55 5.37 4.18
CA THR A 426 -3.12 6.50 3.46
C THR A 426 -2.07 7.16 2.58
N MET A 427 -0.86 7.35 3.10
CA MET A 427 0.22 8.00 2.36
C MET A 427 0.82 7.14 1.25
N SER A 428 0.73 5.80 1.31
CA SER A 428 1.20 4.92 0.24
C SER A 428 0.17 4.68 -0.86
N THR A 429 -1.02 5.27 -0.77
CA THR A 429 -2.10 5.04 -1.72
C THR A 429 -1.87 5.85 -2.99
N GLY A 430 -2.05 5.22 -4.15
CA GLY A 430 -2.03 5.87 -5.47
C GLY A 430 -3.24 6.79 -5.66
N LEU A 431 -3.18 7.69 -6.64
CA LEU A 431 -4.31 8.56 -6.94
C LEU A 431 -5.51 7.70 -7.37
N ARG A 432 -6.63 7.82 -6.67
CA ARG A 432 -7.87 7.08 -6.95
C ARG A 432 -8.95 8.01 -7.48
N GLU A 433 -9.80 7.49 -8.35
CA GLU A 433 -11.05 8.16 -8.69
C GLU A 433 -12.02 8.13 -7.49
N ALA A 434 -12.96 9.07 -7.44
CA ALA A 434 -13.92 9.15 -6.34
C ALA A 434 -14.86 7.94 -6.27
N SER A 435 -15.08 7.26 -7.41
CA SER A 435 -15.92 6.06 -7.55
C SER A 435 -15.22 4.76 -7.17
N VAL A 436 -13.88 4.76 -7.10
CA VAL A 436 -13.10 3.56 -6.83
C VAL A 436 -13.06 3.30 -5.32
N PRO A 437 -13.54 2.13 -4.86
CA PRO A 437 -13.46 1.71 -3.47
C PRO A 437 -12.03 1.77 -2.93
N TRP A 438 -11.89 2.05 -1.64
CA TRP A 438 -10.60 2.08 -0.96
C TRP A 438 -9.86 0.74 -1.08
N LYS A 439 -10.58 -0.38 -1.02
CA LYS A 439 -9.97 -1.71 -1.14
C LYS A 439 -9.43 -2.03 -2.55
N ASP A 440 -9.83 -1.29 -3.57
CA ASP A 440 -9.40 -1.48 -4.97
C ASP A 440 -8.16 -0.63 -5.33
N ARG A 441 -7.64 0.14 -4.37
CA ARG A 441 -6.54 1.09 -4.60
C ARG A 441 -5.22 0.42 -4.99
N SER A 442 -4.43 1.13 -5.79
CA SER A 442 -3.01 0.82 -5.99
C SER A 442 -2.18 1.33 -4.80
N ILE A 443 -1.11 0.62 -4.47
CA ILE A 443 -0.19 1.00 -3.39
C ILE A 443 1.22 1.17 -3.97
N PRO A 444 1.46 2.25 -4.73
CA PRO A 444 2.76 2.54 -5.34
C PRO A 444 3.85 2.79 -4.29
N MET A 445 5.11 2.74 -4.74
CA MET A 445 6.28 2.68 -3.87
C MET A 445 6.95 4.05 -3.63
N LYS A 446 7.73 4.20 -2.54
CA LYS A 446 7.82 5.47 -1.76
C LYS A 446 9.23 6.12 -1.60
N LEU A 447 9.18 7.46 -1.46
CA LEU A 447 10.05 8.49 -0.80
C LEU A 447 11.18 9.19 -1.56
N HIS A 448 11.12 10.54 -1.50
CA HIS A 448 12.21 11.49 -1.68
C HIS A 448 12.21 12.45 -0.48
N PRO A 449 13.39 12.81 0.10
CA PRO A 449 13.48 13.61 1.33
C PRO A 449 13.18 15.11 1.16
N ASP A 450 13.20 15.65 -0.06
CA ASP A 450 13.00 17.09 -0.28
C ASP A 450 11.58 17.43 -0.74
N GLY A 451 10.97 18.44 -0.13
CA GLY A 451 9.78 19.06 -0.69
C GLY A 451 8.92 19.75 0.34
N TRP A 452 8.11 19.01 1.08
CA TRP A 452 7.07 19.58 1.93
C TRP A 452 6.78 18.67 3.12
N VAL A 453 6.36 19.27 4.24
CA VAL A 453 5.91 18.59 5.44
C VAL A 453 4.50 19.07 5.77
N PHE A 454 3.58 18.13 5.97
CA PHE A 454 2.27 18.44 6.52
C PHE A 454 2.32 18.34 8.04
N LEU A 455 2.10 19.46 8.72
CA LEU A 455 1.99 19.54 10.16
C LEU A 455 0.53 19.50 10.53
N PHE A 456 0.18 18.62 11.47
CA PHE A 456 -1.17 18.51 12.00
C PHE A 456 -1.10 18.22 13.50
N SER A 457 -1.62 19.16 14.28
CA SER A 457 -1.76 19.01 15.73
C SER A 457 -3.24 18.91 16.07
N GLN A 458 -3.65 17.73 16.51
CA GLN A 458 -4.96 17.51 17.08
C GLN A 458 -4.96 17.93 18.55
N SER A 459 -5.92 18.76 18.96
CA SER A 459 -6.07 19.15 20.37
C SER A 459 -6.51 17.92 21.18
N SER A 460 -5.62 17.39 22.03
CA SER A 460 -5.96 16.29 22.94
C SER A 460 -6.77 16.79 24.13
N SER A 461 -7.64 15.94 24.68
CA SER A 461 -8.40 16.24 25.91
C SER A 461 -7.46 16.57 27.07
N MET A 462 -6.30 15.89 27.14
CA MET A 462 -5.23 16.15 28.11
C MET A 462 -4.59 17.55 27.92
N ALA A 463 -4.39 18.00 26.68
CA ALA A 463 -3.87 19.35 26.41
C ALA A 463 -4.89 20.42 26.86
N ARG A 464 -6.19 20.20 26.64
CA ARG A 464 -7.25 21.08 27.16
C ARG A 464 -7.26 21.17 28.67
N MET A 465 -7.10 20.05 29.39
CA MET A 465 -6.98 20.06 30.85
C MET A 465 -5.77 20.89 31.35
N ARG A 466 -4.74 21.07 30.52
CA ARG A 466 -3.57 21.90 30.82
C ARG A 466 -3.70 23.36 30.34
N GLY A 467 -4.88 23.78 29.88
CA GLY A 467 -5.12 25.15 29.40
C GLY A 467 -4.50 25.47 28.04
N ALA A 468 -4.10 24.45 27.25
CA ALA A 468 -3.66 24.69 25.89
C ALA A 468 -4.83 25.20 25.02
N PRO A 469 -4.58 26.12 24.08
CA PRO A 469 -5.63 26.68 23.22
C PRO A 469 -6.41 25.57 22.50
N SER A 470 -7.73 25.69 22.50
CA SER A 470 -8.64 24.75 21.85
C SER A 470 -8.67 24.99 20.34
N GLY A 471 -8.34 23.97 19.55
CA GLY A 471 -8.44 24.02 18.10
C GLY A 471 -7.44 23.06 17.45
N ASN A 472 -7.81 22.49 16.30
CA ASN A 472 -6.85 21.78 15.47
C ASN A 472 -5.99 22.83 14.75
N LYS A 473 -4.67 22.59 14.71
CA LYS A 473 -3.74 23.40 13.93
C LYS A 473 -3.18 22.57 12.80
N TYR A 474 -3.05 23.17 11.63
CA TYR A 474 -2.38 22.54 10.50
C TYR A 474 -1.52 23.55 9.76
N ALA A 475 -0.54 23.07 9.01
CA ALA A 475 0.22 23.87 8.05
C ALA A 475 0.93 22.95 7.05
N PHE A 476 1.13 23.44 5.83
CA PHE A 476 2.11 22.89 4.92
C PHE A 476 3.40 23.69 5.10
N MET A 477 4.50 23.01 5.46
CA MET A 477 5.81 23.59 5.67
C MET A 477 6.74 23.17 4.54
N LYS A 478 7.38 24.14 3.88
CA LYS A 478 8.44 23.89 2.91
C LYS A 478 9.77 23.78 3.64
N LEU A 479 10.43 22.62 3.54
CA LEU A 479 11.79 22.45 4.05
C LEU A 479 12.76 23.00 3.01
N LEU A 480 13.53 24.03 3.37
CA LEU A 480 14.58 24.57 2.52
C LEU A 480 15.82 23.69 2.66
N THR A 481 16.34 23.21 1.54
CA THR A 481 17.39 22.19 1.46
C THR A 481 18.77 22.65 1.97
N THR A 482 18.95 23.94 2.24
CA THR A 482 20.20 24.50 2.79
C THR A 482 19.95 25.19 4.13
N PRO A 483 20.22 24.51 5.26
CA PRO A 483 20.13 25.09 6.61
C PRO A 483 21.06 26.30 6.85
N ASP A 484 22.06 26.49 5.99
CA ASP A 484 23.15 27.45 6.20
C ASP A 484 22.73 28.93 6.10
N ASP A 485 21.54 29.23 5.55
CA ASP A 485 21.11 30.62 5.36
C ASP A 485 20.18 31.17 6.46
N GLY A 486 19.90 30.39 7.52
CA GLY A 486 19.01 30.84 8.59
C GLY A 486 17.60 31.20 8.13
N GLN A 487 17.19 30.73 6.95
CA GLN A 487 15.85 30.98 6.42
C GLN A 487 14.83 30.24 7.28
N VAL A 488 13.86 31.01 7.79
CA VAL A 488 12.72 30.46 8.51
C VAL A 488 11.90 29.61 7.55
N PRO A 489 11.50 28.37 7.92
CA PRO A 489 10.65 27.54 7.09
C PRO A 489 9.37 28.29 6.70
N GLN A 490 9.02 28.24 5.42
CA GLN A 490 7.79 28.86 4.93
C GLN A 490 6.61 27.94 5.28
N THR A 491 5.64 28.47 6.04
CA THR A 491 4.37 27.79 6.28
C THR A 491 3.25 28.42 5.46
N CYS A 492 2.34 27.59 4.96
CA CYS A 492 1.15 28.04 4.25
C CYS A 492 -0.05 27.13 4.54
N ASP A 493 -1.25 27.65 4.27
CA ASP A 493 -2.48 26.86 4.23
C ASP A 493 -2.54 26.00 2.94
N ILE A 494 -3.66 25.31 2.72
CA ILE A 494 -3.84 24.48 1.52
C ILE A 494 -3.80 25.32 0.23
N LYS A 495 -4.30 26.55 0.22
CA LYS A 495 -4.32 27.40 -0.97
C LYS A 495 -2.90 27.87 -1.33
N GLY A 496 -2.15 28.37 -0.35
CA GLY A 496 -0.76 28.75 -0.53
C GLY A 496 0.10 27.57 -0.95
N PHE A 497 -0.14 26.38 -0.39
CA PHE A 497 0.54 25.15 -0.79
C PHE A 497 0.28 24.82 -2.27
N LEU A 498 -0.98 24.83 -2.70
CA LEU A 498 -1.33 24.51 -4.09
C LEU A 498 -0.79 25.54 -5.09
N GLU A 499 -0.76 26.82 -4.73
CA GLU A 499 -0.15 27.86 -5.57
C GLU A 499 1.37 27.67 -5.69
N GLU A 500 2.07 27.33 -4.61
CA GLU A 500 3.50 27.02 -4.68
C GLU A 500 3.78 25.76 -5.49
N MET A 501 3.01 24.68 -5.32
CA MET A 501 3.17 23.47 -6.12
C MET A 501 2.90 23.72 -7.61
N LYS A 502 1.94 24.60 -7.94
CA LYS A 502 1.67 25.03 -9.31
C LYS A 502 2.83 25.85 -9.88
N LYS A 503 3.42 26.77 -9.11
CA LYS A 503 4.63 27.52 -9.51
C LYS A 503 5.82 26.60 -9.75
N GLU A 504 5.95 25.54 -8.95
CA GLU A 504 6.97 24.52 -9.14
C GLU A 504 6.75 23.70 -10.42
N GLY A 505 5.55 23.73 -11.01
CA GLY A 505 5.19 22.98 -12.22
C GLY A 505 4.65 21.58 -11.93
N ARG A 506 4.25 21.29 -10.69
CA ARG A 506 3.71 19.98 -10.31
C ARG A 506 2.24 19.83 -10.72
N ARG A 507 1.89 18.67 -11.26
CA ARG A 507 0.55 18.34 -11.76
C ARG A 507 0.26 16.84 -11.58
N PRO A 508 -1.01 16.41 -11.53
CA PRO A 508 -2.22 17.25 -11.53
C PRO A 508 -2.45 17.94 -10.18
N LEU A 509 -3.15 19.09 -10.24
CA LEU A 509 -3.70 19.75 -9.06
C LEU A 509 -4.97 18.99 -8.61
N PRO A 510 -5.29 18.99 -7.29
CA PRO A 510 -6.56 18.42 -6.83
C PRO A 510 -7.75 19.17 -7.44
N ASN A 511 -8.85 18.47 -7.65
CA ASN A 511 -10.11 19.13 -8.00
C ASN A 511 -10.63 19.96 -6.81
N SER A 512 -11.51 20.93 -7.08
CA SER A 512 -12.02 21.84 -6.05
C SER A 512 -12.85 21.13 -4.98
N GLU A 513 -13.55 20.05 -5.34
CA GLU A 513 -14.34 19.25 -4.40
C GLU A 513 -13.47 18.59 -3.34
N LEU A 514 -12.32 18.06 -3.73
CA LEU A 514 -11.37 17.42 -2.82
C LEU A 514 -10.72 18.44 -1.88
N VAL A 515 -10.40 19.63 -2.38
CA VAL A 515 -9.90 20.75 -1.55
C VAL A 515 -10.96 21.20 -0.55
N GLN A 516 -12.22 21.34 -0.99
CA GLN A 516 -13.32 21.70 -0.10
C GLN A 516 -13.51 20.63 0.99
N LYS A 517 -13.49 19.34 0.61
CA LYS A 517 -13.58 18.24 1.58
C LYS A 517 -12.45 18.28 2.61
N PHE A 518 -11.23 18.63 2.21
CA PHE A 518 -10.12 18.83 3.14
C PHE A 518 -10.41 19.97 4.12
N GLU A 519 -10.82 21.13 3.61
CA GLU A 519 -11.17 22.30 4.44
C GLU A 519 -12.30 21.96 5.43
N ASP A 520 -13.34 21.28 4.97
CA ASP A 520 -14.49 20.85 5.79
C ASP A 520 -14.07 19.90 6.91
N LEU A 521 -13.17 18.94 6.64
CA LEU A 521 -12.65 18.03 7.66
C LEU A 521 -11.87 18.78 8.75
N ILE A 522 -11.03 19.73 8.34
CA ILE A 522 -10.24 20.53 9.29
C ILE A 522 -11.16 21.36 10.20
N VAL A 523 -12.24 21.95 9.66
CA VAL A 523 -13.23 22.72 10.42
C VAL A 523 -14.08 21.81 11.31
N LYS A 524 -14.65 20.73 10.77
CA LYS A 524 -15.50 19.78 11.51
C LYS A 524 -14.75 19.13 12.68
N GLY A 525 -13.47 18.82 12.50
CA GLY A 525 -12.62 18.32 13.56
C GLY A 525 -12.47 19.28 14.75
N ALA A 526 -12.71 20.58 14.55
CA ALA A 526 -12.75 21.57 15.63
C ALA A 526 -14.12 21.62 16.32
N GLU A 527 -15.22 21.45 15.57
CA GLU A 527 -16.61 21.55 16.04
C GLU A 527 -17.09 20.35 16.85
N ASN A 528 -16.77 19.11 16.44
CA ASN A 528 -17.22 17.88 17.12
C ASN A 528 -16.85 17.81 18.62
N LYS A 529 -15.93 18.67 19.10
CA LYS A 529 -15.51 18.73 20.51
C LYS A 529 -16.11 19.89 21.30
N ALA A 530 -16.92 20.75 20.69
CA ALA A 530 -17.60 21.84 21.37
C ALA A 530 -18.99 21.41 21.89
N GLU A 531 -19.69 20.55 21.14
CA GLU A 531 -21.05 20.10 21.49
C GLU A 531 -21.10 19.03 22.58
N ASP A 532 -20.04 18.22 22.72
CA ASP A 532 -20.01 17.11 23.68
C ASP A 532 -19.68 17.59 25.11
N GLY A 533 -20.32 18.66 25.57
CA GLY A 533 -20.23 19.22 26.93
C GLY A 533 -20.65 18.26 28.06
N ARG A 534 -20.76 16.97 27.78
CA ARG A 534 -20.80 15.90 28.76
C ARG A 534 -19.35 15.46 28.97
N GLU A 535 -18.89 15.46 30.22
CA GLU A 535 -17.65 14.79 30.60
C GLU A 535 -17.73 13.32 30.14
N ALA A 536 -17.22 13.02 28.95
CA ALA A 536 -16.84 11.68 28.58
C ALA A 536 -15.67 11.32 29.50
N VAL A 537 -15.99 10.83 30.69
CA VAL A 537 -15.02 10.16 31.55
C VAL A 537 -14.46 9.03 30.70
N PRO A 538 -13.16 9.04 30.34
CA PRO A 538 -12.57 7.88 29.70
C PRO A 538 -12.58 6.80 30.79
N GLN A 539 -13.47 5.81 30.71
CA GLN A 539 -13.57 4.74 31.71
C GLN A 539 -12.24 3.99 31.88
N THR A 540 -11.35 4.06 30.88
CA THR A 540 -9.99 3.53 30.94
C THR A 540 -9.02 4.41 31.74
N MET A 541 -9.23 5.73 31.81
CA MET A 541 -8.38 6.65 32.59
C MET A 541 -8.80 6.71 34.08
N GLY A 542 -10.07 6.45 34.38
CA GLY A 542 -10.57 6.31 35.76
C GLY A 542 -9.89 5.17 36.53
N LEU A 543 -9.67 4.02 35.87
CA LEU A 543 -8.99 2.87 36.47
C LEU A 543 -7.46 3.03 36.54
N ILE A 544 -6.86 3.81 35.62
CA ILE A 544 -5.41 4.08 35.61
C ILE A 544 -5.05 5.19 36.62
N MET A 545 -5.89 6.22 36.78
CA MET A 545 -5.63 7.28 37.77
C MET A 545 -5.95 6.88 39.21
N GLN A 546 -6.88 5.95 39.43
CA GLN A 546 -7.12 5.39 40.78
C GLN A 546 -6.00 4.44 41.22
N ALA A 547 -5.20 3.92 40.27
CA ALA A 547 -4.00 3.13 40.54
C ALA A 547 -2.71 3.97 40.67
N LEU A 548 -2.68 5.21 40.17
CA LEU A 548 -1.48 6.07 40.16
C LEU A 548 -1.52 7.27 41.13
N MET A 549 -2.69 7.70 41.60
CA MET A 549 -2.79 8.89 42.47
C MET A 549 -3.00 8.57 43.96
N GLY A 550 -2.20 7.62 44.46
CA GLY A 550 -1.85 7.53 45.87
C GLY A 550 -0.88 8.64 46.26
N GLY A 551 -1.39 9.86 46.39
CA GLY A 551 -0.71 10.97 47.05
C GLY A 551 0.10 11.88 46.14
N LEU A 552 -0.45 13.06 45.83
CA LEU A 552 0.26 14.34 45.85
C LEU A 552 -0.76 15.48 45.71
N ASN A 553 -0.60 16.49 46.57
CA ASN A 553 -1.47 17.65 46.70
C ASN A 553 -0.79 18.82 45.98
N LEU A 554 -1.45 19.41 44.98
CA LEU A 554 -0.97 20.63 44.31
C LEU A 554 -2.11 21.64 44.24
N SER A 555 -2.14 22.52 45.25
CA SER A 555 -2.92 23.74 45.23
C SER A 555 -2.05 24.90 44.75
N GLY A 556 -2.60 25.68 43.82
CA GLY A 556 -2.12 27.01 43.50
C GLY A 556 -1.58 27.16 42.09
N LEU A 557 -2.43 27.65 41.17
CA LEU A 557 -2.08 28.61 40.12
C LEU A 557 -3.40 29.12 39.51
N SER A 558 -3.85 30.28 39.97
CA SER A 558 -4.94 31.05 39.37
C SER A 558 -4.37 32.34 38.78
N GLY A 559 -4.57 32.55 37.49
CA GLY A 559 -4.36 33.85 36.87
C GLY A 559 -4.02 33.77 35.40
N LEU A 560 -5.03 33.60 34.53
CA LEU A 560 -4.90 33.96 33.12
C LEU A 560 -6.16 34.69 32.64
N SER A 561 -5.87 35.75 31.88
CA SER A 561 -6.77 36.75 31.31
C SER A 561 -7.70 36.19 30.24
N LYS A 562 -8.83 36.89 30.03
CA LYS A 562 -9.77 36.65 28.92
C LYS A 562 -9.04 36.71 27.58
N GLN A 563 -9.03 35.60 26.84
CA GLN A 563 -8.59 35.53 25.44
C GLN A 563 -9.74 35.92 24.50
N GLU A 564 -9.39 36.63 23.43
CA GLU A 564 -10.26 36.92 22.29
C GLU A 564 -10.68 35.62 21.58
N GLU A 565 -11.87 35.63 20.96
CA GLU A 565 -12.38 34.51 20.14
C GLU A 565 -11.46 34.31 18.93
N VAL A 566 -10.52 33.36 19.06
CA VAL A 566 -9.68 32.91 17.95
C VAL A 566 -10.54 32.07 17.00
N ALA A 567 -10.38 32.28 15.69
CA ALA A 567 -11.03 31.48 14.66
C ALA A 567 -10.86 29.97 14.93
N PRO A 568 -11.86 29.13 14.64
CA PRO A 568 -11.89 27.71 15.04
C PRO A 568 -10.74 26.86 14.48
N THR A 569 -10.03 27.38 13.47
CA THR A 569 -8.81 26.78 12.90
C THR A 569 -7.72 27.85 12.82
N SER A 570 -6.54 27.54 13.36
CA SER A 570 -5.39 28.44 13.38
C SER A 570 -4.23 27.78 12.64
N LEU A 571 -3.72 28.48 11.61
CA LEU A 571 -2.50 28.09 10.91
C LEU A 571 -1.31 28.15 11.90
N PHE A 572 -0.37 27.21 11.81
CA PHE A 572 0.91 27.40 12.49
C PHE A 572 1.61 28.63 11.90
N ASP A 573 1.93 29.62 12.74
CA ASP A 573 2.93 30.60 12.35
C ASP A 573 4.30 29.91 12.19
N GLY A 574 5.21 30.52 11.43
CA GLY A 574 6.50 29.89 11.09
C GLY A 574 7.30 29.45 12.32
N ASN A 575 7.26 30.22 13.42
CA ASN A 575 7.97 29.89 14.66
C ASN A 575 7.29 28.73 15.40
N GLY A 576 5.97 28.78 15.55
CA GLY A 576 5.18 27.72 16.18
C GLY A 576 5.28 26.40 15.42
N ALA A 577 5.44 26.46 14.10
CA ALA A 577 5.68 25.28 13.28
C ALA A 577 7.07 24.66 13.53
N VAL A 578 8.11 25.49 13.64
CA VAL A 578 9.48 25.05 13.99
C VAL A 578 9.53 24.50 15.41
N GLU A 579 8.89 25.16 16.36
CA GLU A 579 8.80 24.70 17.75
C GLU A 579 8.06 23.37 17.84
N TYR A 580 6.94 23.22 17.11
CA TYR A 580 6.20 21.97 17.04
C TYR A 580 7.07 20.85 16.46
N LEU A 581 7.78 21.13 15.35
CA LEU A 581 8.72 20.20 14.73
C LEU A 581 9.83 19.78 15.69
N ALA A 582 10.44 20.74 16.38
CA ALA A 582 11.48 20.50 17.38
C ALA A 582 10.97 19.67 18.56
N SER A 583 9.71 19.88 18.98
CA SER A 583 9.06 19.10 20.03
C SER A 583 8.82 17.64 19.62
N ILE A 584 8.52 17.41 18.35
CA ILE A 584 8.31 16.07 17.79
C ILE A 584 9.65 15.34 17.63
N VAL A 585 10.67 16.03 17.13
CA VAL A 585 11.97 15.41 16.84
C VAL A 585 12.73 15.13 18.13
N GLY A 586 12.60 15.99 19.15
CA GLY A 586 13.24 15.85 20.46
C GLY A 586 14.60 16.57 20.54
N PRO A 587 15.04 17.01 21.73
CA PRO A 587 16.28 17.78 21.90
C PRO A 587 17.57 16.97 21.69
N LYS A 588 17.50 15.63 21.68
CA LYS A 588 18.67 14.75 21.44
C LYS A 588 18.99 14.53 19.95
N SER A 589 18.10 14.98 19.08
CA SER A 589 18.09 14.82 17.62
C SER A 589 17.92 16.16 16.93
N ALA A 590 17.92 17.28 17.68
CA ALA A 590 18.12 18.60 17.09
C ALA A 590 19.36 18.51 16.19
N PRO A 591 19.23 18.76 14.88
CA PRO A 591 20.34 18.62 13.96
C PRO A 591 21.45 19.52 14.48
N LYS A 592 22.63 18.95 14.78
CA LYS A 592 23.82 19.77 14.87
C LYS A 592 23.89 20.53 13.55
N ALA A 593 24.00 21.86 13.61
CA ALA A 593 24.20 22.69 12.43
C ALA A 593 25.30 22.04 11.58
N GLY A 594 24.93 21.46 10.42
CA GLY A 594 25.82 20.71 9.54
C GLY A 594 25.61 19.19 9.39
N SER A 595 24.62 18.53 10.00
CA SER A 595 24.40 17.08 9.74
C SER A 595 22.92 16.65 9.78
N LEU A 596 22.18 16.96 8.72
CA LEU A 596 21.06 16.12 8.29
C LEU A 596 21.63 15.11 7.28
N GLN A 597 22.42 14.15 7.76
CA GLN A 597 22.76 12.99 6.94
C GLN A 597 21.55 12.07 6.97
N VAL A 598 20.84 12.01 5.85
CA VAL A 598 19.99 10.88 5.51
C VAL A 598 20.90 9.64 5.62
N VAL A 599 20.63 8.79 6.61
CA VAL A 599 21.30 7.48 6.69
C VAL A 599 20.67 6.64 5.58
N VAL A 600 21.27 6.69 4.40
CA VAL A 600 21.02 5.74 3.31
C VAL A 600 21.74 4.44 3.71
N PRO A 601 21.08 3.27 3.67
CA PRO A 601 21.72 1.97 3.88
C PRO A 601 22.84 1.69 2.88
#